data_AF-A0A075WJN4-F1
#
_entry.id   AF-A0A075WJN4-F1
#
_cell.length_a   1.000
_cell.length_b   1.000
_cell.length_c   1.000
_cell.angle_alpha   90.00
_cell.angle_beta   90.00
_cell.angle_gamma   90.00
#
_symmetry.space_group_name_H-M   'P 1'
#
loop_
_entity.id
_entity.type
_entity.pdbx_description
1 polymer ?
#
loop_
_entity_poly.entity_id
_entity_poly.type
_entity_poly.pdbx_seq_one_letter_code
_entity_poly.pdbx_strand_id
1 'polypeptide(L)' 'MLPDVTVEEVAWLVRAMSLKAAIFGIPVGGAKGGICADPNSEHRREILTSYARYIAQFLKKALYIPGSDMGTS' A
#
# COMPACT_ATOMS: atom_id res chain seq x y z
N MET A 1 0.60 7.47 -2.86
CA MET A 1 1.33 7.79 -4.10
C MET A 1 2.03 9.08 -3.83
N LEU A 2 3.35 9.01 -3.65
CA LEU A 2 4.18 10.16 -3.24
C LEU A 2 5.44 10.15 -4.10
N PRO A 3 5.99 11.30 -4.48
CA PRO A 3 7.13 11.38 -5.40
C PRO A 3 8.46 10.90 -4.79
N ASP A 4 8.52 10.74 -3.48
CA ASP A 4 9.72 10.49 -2.67
C ASP A 4 9.65 9.19 -1.86
N VAL A 5 8.60 8.38 -2.03
CA VAL A 5 8.47 7.12 -1.28
C VAL A 5 9.60 6.16 -1.63
N THR A 6 10.22 5.59 -0.59
CA THR A 6 11.35 4.64 -0.72
C THR A 6 10.97 3.23 -0.30
N VAL A 7 11.75 2.23 -0.73
CA VAL A 7 11.54 0.84 -0.32
C VAL A 7 11.80 0.68 1.18
N GLU A 8 12.81 1.39 1.70
CA GLU A 8 13.17 1.41 3.12
C GLU A 8 12.00 1.93 3.97
N GLU A 9 11.40 3.05 3.58
CA GLU A 9 10.22 3.59 4.26
C GLU A 9 9.05 2.60 4.25
N VAL A 10 8.76 1.99 3.09
CA VAL A 10 7.70 0.98 2.98
C VAL A 10 7.96 -0.21 3.89
N ALA A 11 9.20 -0.70 4.00
CA ALA A 11 9.57 -1.80 4.88
C ALA A 11 9.35 -1.46 6.36
N TRP A 12 9.70 -0.24 6.79
CA TRP A 12 9.42 0.25 8.14
C TRP A 12 7.92 0.30 8.43
N LEU A 13 7.11 0.77 7.47
CA LEU A 13 5.65 0.83 7.59
C LEU A 13 5.01 -0.57 7.68
N VAL A 14 5.54 -1.57 6.95
CA VAL A 14 5.11 -2.98 7.08
C VAL A 14 5.30 -3.50 8.51
N ARG A 15 6.46 -3.21 9.12
CA ARG A 15 6.74 -3.58 10.51
C ARG A 15 5.79 -2.87 11.47
N ALA A 16 5.57 -1.56 11.28
CA ALA A 16 4.63 -0.78 12.09
C ALA A 16 3.20 -1.33 12.01
N MET A 17 2.73 -1.71 10.82
CA MET A 17 1.41 -2.32 10.64
C MET A 17 1.28 -3.68 11.31
N SER A 18 2.34 -4.50 11.27
CA SER A 18 2.37 -5.78 11.97
C SER A 18 2.25 -5.60 13.48
N LEU A 19 3.00 -4.64 14.04
CA LEU A 19 2.92 -4.30 15.46
C LEU A 19 1.55 -3.72 15.83
N LYS A 20 0.98 -2.86 14.99
CA LYS A 20 -0.37 -2.31 15.20
C LYS A 20 -1.41 -3.42 15.27
N ALA A 21 -1.41 -4.35 14.31
CA ALA A 21 -2.34 -5.47 14.31
C ALA A 21 -2.19 -6.32 15.59
N ALA A 22 -0.95 -6.61 16.01
CA ALA A 22 -0.67 -7.34 17.23
C ALA A 22 -1.18 -6.62 18.50
N ILE A 23 -0.97 -5.31 18.62
CA ILE A 23 -1.44 -4.49 19.76
C ILE A 23 -2.96 -4.55 19.89
N PHE A 24 -3.67 -4.51 18.78
CA PHE A 24 -5.14 -4.55 18.76
C PHE A 24 -5.72 -5.97 18.71
N GLY A 25 -4.90 -7.01 18.76
CA GLY A 25 -5.35 -8.41 18.68
C GLY A 25 -6.06 -8.77 17.38
N ILE A 26 -5.75 -8.05 16.28
CA ILE A 26 -6.34 -8.32 14.96
C ILE A 26 -5.56 -9.48 14.33
N PRO A 27 -6.22 -10.57 13.89
CA PRO A 27 -5.55 -11.77 13.38
C PRO A 27 -5.06 -11.60 11.92
N VAL A 28 -4.27 -10.55 11.67
CA VAL A 28 -3.67 -10.25 10.37
C VAL A 28 -2.21 -9.83 10.54
N GLY A 29 -1.40 -10.06 9.51
CA GLY A 29 -0.04 -9.51 9.43
C GLY A 29 -0.04 -8.03 9.04
N GLY A 30 1.15 -7.44 8.93
CA GLY A 30 1.34 -6.12 8.33
C GLY A 30 1.68 -6.20 6.85
N ALA A 31 1.14 -5.26 6.08
CA ALA A 31 1.49 -5.05 4.68
C ALA A 31 1.41 -3.56 4.36
N LYS A 32 2.20 -3.12 3.37
CA LYS A 32 2.18 -1.75 2.86
C LYS A 32 2.59 -1.76 1.39
N GLY A 33 2.05 -0.82 0.63
CA GLY A 33 2.44 -0.54 -0.75
C GLY A 33 2.78 0.93 -0.91
N GLY A 34 3.69 1.22 -1.84
CA GLY A 34 4.09 2.57 -2.22
C GLY A 34 4.14 2.67 -3.73
N ILE A 35 3.77 3.83 -4.26
CA ILE A 35 3.92 4.18 -5.68
C ILE A 35 4.67 5.50 -5.72
N CYS A 36 5.87 5.47 -6.30
CA CYS A 36 6.71 6.64 -6.52
C CYS A 36 6.17 7.45 -7.72
N ALA A 37 5.24 8.36 -7.44
CA ALA A 37 4.60 9.23 -8.42
C ALA A 37 3.89 10.41 -7.74
N ASP A 38 3.67 11.49 -8.48
CA ASP A 38 2.96 12.69 -8.00
C ASP A 38 1.46 12.41 -7.81
N PRO A 39 0.90 12.54 -6.59
CA PRO A 39 -0.52 12.33 -6.32
C PRO A 39 -1.46 13.18 -7.20
N ASN A 40 -1.00 14.32 -7.73
CA ASN A 40 -1.78 15.23 -8.58
C ASN A 40 -1.60 14.99 -10.09
N SER A 41 -0.88 13.92 -10.48
CA SER A 41 -0.68 13.58 -11.88
C SER A 41 -2.01 13.40 -12.63
N GLU A 42 -2.08 13.91 -13.86
CA GLU A 42 -3.21 13.67 -14.76
C GLU A 42 -3.44 12.16 -15.03
N HIS A 43 -2.37 11.36 -14.94
CA HIS A 43 -2.39 9.90 -15.11
C HIS A 43 -2.71 9.12 -13.82
N ARG A 44 -3.11 9.79 -12.72
CA ARG A 44 -3.37 9.15 -11.42
C ARG A 44 -4.23 7.88 -11.53
N ARG A 45 -5.32 7.93 -12.29
CA ARG A 45 -6.22 6.76 -12.47
C ARG A 45 -5.53 5.60 -13.17
N GLU A 46 -4.74 5.87 -14.20
CA GLU A 46 -4.02 4.84 -14.95
C GLU A 46 -2.92 4.20 -14.10
N ILE A 47 -2.18 5.00 -13.34
CA ILE A 47 -1.14 4.55 -12.40
C ILE A 47 -1.74 3.64 -11.31
N LEU A 48 -2.84 4.05 -10.69
CA LEU A 48 -3.51 3.23 -9.67
C LEU A 48 -4.08 1.95 -10.26
N THR A 49 -4.64 2.01 -11.48
CA THR A 49 -5.19 0.83 -12.16
C THR A 49 -4.09 -0.15 -12.55
N SER A 50 -2.95 0.32 -13.05
CA SER A 50 -1.82 -0.53 -13.41
C SER A 50 -1.23 -1.21 -12.17
N TYR A 51 -1.08 -0.48 -11.06
CA TYR A 51 -0.68 -1.05 -9.78
C TYR A 51 -1.66 -2.13 -9.30
N ALA A 52 -2.96 -1.84 -9.31
CA ALA A 52 -3.99 -2.80 -8.92
C ALA A 52 -3.96 -4.09 -9.78
N ARG A 53 -3.73 -3.96 -11.09
CA ARG A 53 -3.55 -5.12 -11.98
C ARG A 53 -2.27 -5.90 -11.65
N TYR A 54 -1.18 -5.22 -11.35
CA TYR A 54 0.09 -5.85 -10.98
C TYR A 54 -0.03 -6.69 -9.71
N ILE A 55 -0.74 -6.20 -8.69
CA ILE A 55 -0.95 -6.93 -7.42
C ILE A 55 -2.22 -7.80 -7.42
N ALA A 56 -2.91 -7.96 -8.55
CA ALA A 56 -4.25 -8.56 -8.60
C ALA A 56 -4.33 -9.97 -8.01
N GLN A 57 -3.27 -10.77 -8.12
CA GLN A 57 -3.23 -12.11 -7.55
C GLN A 57 -3.35 -12.11 -6.01
N PHE A 58 -2.81 -11.10 -5.33
CA PHE A 58 -2.87 -10.97 -3.88
C PHE A 58 -4.26 -10.48 -3.43
N LEU A 59 -4.84 -9.55 -4.20
CA LEU A 59 -6.18 -9.02 -3.95
C LEU A 59 -7.24 -10.12 -4.11
N LYS A 60 -7.19 -10.88 -5.22
CA LYS A 60 -8.15 -11.96 -5.52
C LYS A 60 -8.13 -13.09 -4.50
N LYS A 61 -6.97 -13.36 -3.90
CA LYS A 61 -6.80 -14.40 -2.87
C LYS A 61 -7.01 -13.86 -1.44
N ALA A 62 -7.39 -12.59 -1.28
CA ALA A 62 -7.49 -11.90 0.00
C ALA A 62 -6.20 -12.00 0.86
N LEU A 63 -5.04 -12.19 0.22
CA LEU A 63 -3.73 -12.20 0.89
C LEU A 63 -3.26 -10.79 1.23
N TYR A 64 -3.78 -9.79 0.53
CA TYR A 64 -3.53 -8.38 0.79
C TYR A 64 -4.82 -7.58 0.63
N ILE A 65 -5.22 -6.88 1.70
CA ILE A 65 -6.40 -6.03 1.75
C ILE A 65 -5.91 -4.58 1.91
N PRO A 66 -5.72 -3.83 0.81
CA PRO A 66 -5.22 -2.46 0.88
C PRO A 66 -6.27 -1.51 1.45
N GLY A 67 -5.81 -0.47 2.14
CA GLY A 67 -6.59 0.71 2.51
C GLY A 67 -5.99 1.97 1.87
N SER A 68 -6.69 3.10 2.00
CA SER A 68 -6.15 4.39 1.62
C SER A 68 -5.02 4.83 2.55
N ASP A 69 -4.10 5.59 2.00
CA ASP A 69 -3.00 6.26 2.69
C ASP A 69 -2.65 7.59 1.99
N MET A 70 -1.57 8.24 2.40
CA MET A 70 -1.13 9.51 1.85
C MET A 70 -1.01 9.48 0.31
N GLY A 71 -1.65 10.45 -0.32
CA GLY A 71 -1.69 10.60 -1.77
C GLY A 71 -2.52 9.53 -2.51
N THR A 72 -3.50 8.89 -1.88
CA THR A 72 -4.37 7.88 -2.55
C THR A 72 -5.88 8.05 -2.32
N SER A 73 -6.31 9.07 -1.57
CA SER A 73 -7.72 9.49 -1.45
C SER A 73 -8.24 10.09 -2.74
#